data_AF-R6Z8E4-F1
#
_entry.id   AF-R6Z8E4-F1
#
_cell.length_a   1.000
_cell.length_b   1.000
_cell.length_c   1.000
_cell.angle_alpha   90.00
_cell.angle_beta   90.00
_cell.angle_gamma   90.00
#
_symmetry.space_group_name_H-M   'P 1'
#
loop_
_entity.id
_entity.type
_entity.pdbx_description
1 polymer ?
#
loop_
_entity_poly.entity_id
_entity_poly.type
_entity_poly.pdbx_seq_one_letter_code
_entity_poly.pdbx_strand_id
1 'polypeptide(L)'
;MAGCSLLALCLSISSGLSGCGLSSGTGAVSGTLAQPGQELQETPKEEKDLEFSRRFYLTSPDHLQLVTAEELEDWEMSGTEKKELEEGKTSWGIVLAEFPREQVTMYGYLDPERPFQGVMIQCGDSVSYFPELVYMSDSHQMPDAVSDGSGSMFTVSFHAETGKDRKRDSLWVFLRSESGTMTADCFEEEDYLSQMANRFSLSFQKGEPEGTLLRQDGQALGKADLSWAKDAEITGLNISDRVCFKPGNPARLETEIGISAEGRKPYYGDELAVTAPIEIVVRTYEDGSRGAEFLIGEVEPLTEESLAEEREETGKIKDEAGEIKEEAEKGAGKTEEQGHSE
;
A
#
# COMPACT_ATOMS: atom_id res chain seq x y z
N MET A 1 6.09 43.06 21.45
CA MET A 1 6.28 42.58 20.07
C MET A 1 6.54 41.09 20.17
N ALA A 2 5.49 40.28 20.04
CA ALA A 2 5.61 38.82 20.07
C ALA A 2 5.93 38.34 18.65
N GLY A 3 7.11 37.75 18.47
CA GLY A 3 7.53 37.16 17.21
C GLY A 3 6.87 35.81 17.06
N CYS A 4 6.01 35.65 16.06
CA CYS A 4 5.63 34.33 15.55
C CYS A 4 6.88 33.71 14.91
N SER A 5 7.46 32.69 15.52
CA SER A 5 8.47 31.86 14.86
C SER A 5 7.78 30.94 13.86
N LEU A 6 7.94 31.22 12.56
CA LEU A 6 7.71 30.23 11.51
C LEU A 6 8.94 29.31 11.49
N LEU A 7 8.82 28.12 12.07
CA LEU A 7 9.78 27.05 11.84
C LEU A 7 9.24 26.18 10.70
N ALA A 8 9.84 26.30 9.52
CA ALA A 8 9.63 25.35 8.43
C ALA A 8 10.37 24.04 8.80
N LEU A 9 9.69 23.15 9.52
CA LEU A 9 10.19 21.80 9.77
C LEU A 9 9.91 20.94 8.53
N CYS A 10 10.98 20.55 7.84
CA CYS A 10 10.91 19.58 6.75
C CYS A 10 10.64 18.18 7.31
N LEU A 11 10.08 17.28 6.48
CA LEU A 11 9.91 15.86 6.83
C LEU A 11 11.22 15.29 7.40
N SER A 12 11.13 14.70 8.59
CA SER A 12 12.26 13.98 9.17
C SER A 12 12.24 12.55 8.66
N ILE A 13 13.32 12.15 7.99
CA ILE A 13 13.59 10.77 7.63
C ILE A 13 13.77 10.00 8.93
N SER A 14 12.78 9.19 9.33
CA SER A 14 13.05 8.13 10.30
C SER A 14 13.83 7.05 9.57
N SER A 15 15.15 7.18 9.59
CA SER A 15 16.08 6.17 9.10
C SER A 15 15.92 4.89 9.93
N GLY A 16 15.05 3.99 9.48
CA GLY A 16 15.19 2.57 9.73
C GLY A 16 16.41 2.11 8.96
N LEU A 17 17.50 1.83 9.67
CA LEU A 17 18.71 1.25 9.09
C LEU A 17 18.39 -0.07 8.36
N SER A 18 18.35 -0.02 7.04
CA SER A 18 18.91 -1.06 6.15
C SER A 18 19.18 -0.44 4.78
N GLY A 19 20.19 0.41 4.74
CA GLY A 19 20.84 0.78 3.49
C GLY A 19 21.70 -0.38 3.01
N CYS A 20 21.36 -0.92 1.84
CA CYS A 20 22.28 -1.10 0.71
C CYS A 20 21.42 -1.34 -0.54
N GLY A 21 20.87 -0.26 -1.10
CA GLY A 21 20.48 -0.23 -2.51
C GLY A 21 21.70 0.13 -3.37
N LEU A 22 21.92 -0.61 -4.46
CA LEU A 22 22.59 -0.12 -5.66
C LEU A 22 21.92 -0.74 -6.89
N SER A 23 21.30 0.12 -7.68
CA SER A 23 20.76 -0.15 -9.01
C SER A 23 21.87 -0.32 -10.07
N SER A 24 21.58 -1.18 -11.04
CA SER A 24 22.04 -1.23 -12.45
C SER A 24 23.54 -1.28 -12.77
N GLY A 25 24.00 -2.49 -13.12
CA GLY A 25 24.71 -2.79 -14.37
C GLY A 25 25.88 -1.91 -14.83
N THR A 26 27.10 -2.33 -14.50
CA THR A 26 28.18 -2.58 -15.47
C THR A 26 29.23 -3.47 -14.82
N GLY A 27 29.63 -4.54 -15.52
CA GLY A 27 30.58 -5.51 -15.01
C GLY A 27 31.93 -4.89 -14.68
N ALA A 28 32.31 -4.94 -13.42
CA ALA A 28 33.70 -5.00 -13.00
C ALA A 28 33.88 -6.28 -12.18
N VAL A 29 34.24 -7.36 -12.88
CA VAL A 29 34.72 -8.60 -12.26
C VAL A 29 36.01 -8.27 -11.52
N SER A 30 35.91 -7.96 -10.22
CA SER A 30 37.06 -8.01 -9.33
C SER A 30 37.22 -9.47 -8.89
N GLY A 31 37.79 -10.27 -9.78
CA GLY A 31 38.17 -11.64 -9.48
C GLY A 31 39.32 -11.65 -8.48
N THR A 32 39.02 -11.84 -7.20
CA THR A 32 39.96 -12.52 -6.32
C THR A 32 39.87 -13.99 -6.70
N LEU A 33 40.94 -14.51 -7.31
CA LEU A 33 41.12 -15.93 -7.61
C LEU A 33 40.91 -16.75 -6.33
N ALA A 34 39.68 -17.23 -6.12
CA ALA A 34 39.39 -18.23 -5.10
C ALA A 34 40.11 -19.51 -5.48
N GLN A 35 40.90 -20.03 -4.53
CA GLN A 35 41.54 -21.33 -4.68
C GLN A 35 40.46 -22.42 -4.83
N PRO A 36 40.66 -23.45 -5.67
CA PRO A 36 39.67 -24.49 -5.86
C PRO A 36 39.53 -25.30 -4.55
N GLY A 37 38.34 -25.22 -3.92
CA GLY A 37 38.01 -26.06 -2.75
C GLY A 37 37.16 -25.44 -1.63
N GLN A 38 36.68 -24.19 -1.72
CA GLN A 38 35.70 -23.69 -0.75
C GLN A 38 34.28 -23.89 -1.28
N GLU A 39 33.56 -24.84 -0.69
CA GLU A 39 32.10 -24.83 -0.71
C GLU A 39 31.63 -23.52 -0.06
N LEU A 40 30.88 -22.73 -0.83
CA LEU A 40 30.08 -21.63 -0.31
C LEU A 40 29.03 -22.24 0.62
N GLN A 41 29.21 -22.08 1.93
CA GLN A 41 28.13 -22.32 2.88
C GLN A 41 27.17 -21.15 2.77
N GLU A 42 26.02 -21.40 2.13
CA GLU A 42 24.89 -20.47 2.11
C GLU A 42 24.36 -20.29 3.54
N THR A 43 24.00 -19.06 3.89
CA THR A 43 23.47 -18.77 5.22
C THR A 43 22.04 -19.31 5.36
N PRO A 44 21.57 -19.65 6.58
CA PRO A 44 20.23 -20.22 6.78
C PRO A 44 19.06 -19.34 6.28
N LYS A 45 19.29 -18.04 6.06
CA LYS A 45 18.32 -17.13 5.46
C LYS A 45 18.26 -17.34 3.94
N GLU A 46 19.41 -17.34 3.28
CA GLU A 46 19.54 -17.56 1.83
C GLU A 46 18.96 -18.92 1.41
N GLU A 47 19.16 -19.98 2.20
CA GLU A 47 18.59 -21.31 1.93
C GLU A 47 17.05 -21.28 1.91
N LYS A 48 16.41 -20.59 2.87
CA LYS A 48 14.95 -20.44 2.91
C LYS A 48 14.40 -19.60 1.77
N ASP A 49 15.10 -18.54 1.38
CA ASP A 49 14.75 -17.70 0.21
C ASP A 49 14.78 -18.54 -1.08
N LEU A 50 15.79 -19.41 -1.22
CA LEU A 50 15.94 -20.33 -2.36
C LEU A 50 14.87 -21.43 -2.37
N GLU A 51 14.53 -22.00 -1.22
CA GLU A 51 13.48 -23.02 -1.12
C GLU A 51 12.11 -22.46 -1.48
N PHE A 52 11.75 -21.29 -0.94
CA PHE A 52 10.53 -20.58 -1.32
C PHE A 52 10.48 -20.34 -2.83
N SER A 53 11.55 -19.75 -3.39
CA SER A 53 11.62 -19.44 -4.83
C SER A 53 11.45 -20.71 -5.68
N ARG A 54 12.07 -21.83 -5.28
CA ARG A 54 11.91 -23.11 -5.99
C ARG A 54 10.46 -23.60 -5.98
N ARG A 55 9.78 -23.58 -4.82
CA ARG A 55 8.37 -23.99 -4.73
C ARG A 55 7.48 -23.08 -5.58
N PHE A 56 7.70 -21.77 -5.49
CA PHE A 56 6.95 -20.75 -6.23
C PHE A 56 7.08 -20.91 -7.74
N TYR A 57 8.30 -20.99 -8.29
CA TYR A 57 8.52 -21.14 -9.74
C TYR A 57 8.11 -22.51 -10.30
N LEU A 58 8.01 -23.55 -9.47
CA LEU A 58 7.49 -24.85 -9.88
C LEU A 58 5.96 -24.89 -9.93
N THR A 59 5.30 -23.88 -9.37
CA THR A 59 3.84 -23.79 -9.32
C THR A 59 3.31 -23.06 -10.56
N SER A 60 2.32 -23.67 -11.21
CA SER A 60 1.56 -23.03 -12.29
C SER A 60 0.24 -22.51 -11.72
N PRO A 61 -0.28 -21.35 -12.18
CA PRO A 61 -1.63 -20.91 -11.85
C PRO A 61 -2.69 -21.99 -12.07
N ASP A 62 -2.58 -22.81 -13.13
CA ASP A 62 -3.50 -23.91 -13.43
C ASP A 62 -3.50 -25.03 -12.38
N HIS A 63 -2.47 -25.08 -11.53
CA HIS A 63 -2.31 -26.08 -10.47
C HIS A 63 -2.55 -25.48 -9.07
N LEU A 64 -2.91 -24.19 -8.98
CA LEU A 64 -3.29 -23.58 -7.72
C LEU A 64 -4.65 -24.11 -7.26
N GLN A 65 -4.71 -24.56 -6.02
CA GLN A 65 -5.96 -24.73 -5.29
C GLN A 65 -6.32 -23.34 -4.77
N LEU A 66 -7.25 -22.70 -5.46
CA LEU A 66 -7.71 -21.36 -5.11
C LEU A 66 -8.59 -21.44 -3.87
N VAL A 67 -8.24 -20.65 -2.86
CA VAL A 67 -9.05 -20.47 -1.65
C VAL A 67 -9.88 -19.21 -1.77
N THR A 68 -11.06 -19.24 -1.16
CA THR A 68 -11.91 -18.07 -0.95
C THR A 68 -11.36 -17.19 0.19
N ALA A 69 -11.86 -15.96 0.31
CA ALA A 69 -11.50 -15.08 1.43
C ALA A 69 -11.87 -15.69 2.79
N GLU A 70 -12.99 -16.41 2.88
CA GLU A 70 -13.41 -17.11 4.11
C GLU A 70 -12.45 -18.26 4.46
N GLU A 71 -12.06 -19.06 3.47
CA GLU A 71 -11.08 -20.14 3.66
C GLU A 71 -9.69 -19.62 4.00
N LEU A 72 -9.33 -18.41 3.52
CA LEU A 72 -8.09 -17.75 3.90
C LEU A 72 -8.10 -17.35 5.38
N GLU A 73 -9.18 -16.75 5.86
CA GLU A 73 -9.35 -16.39 7.28
C GLU A 73 -9.29 -17.64 8.18
N ASP A 74 -9.94 -18.73 7.77
CA ASP A 74 -9.87 -20.00 8.48
C ASP A 74 -8.44 -20.59 8.48
N TRP A 75 -7.72 -20.48 7.36
CA TRP A 75 -6.34 -20.94 7.24
C TRP A 75 -5.42 -20.19 8.22
N GLU A 76 -5.52 -18.87 8.26
CA GLU A 76 -4.78 -17.99 9.17
C GLU A 76 -5.05 -18.34 10.65
N MET A 77 -6.31 -18.56 11.01
CA MET A 77 -6.72 -18.84 12.38
C MET A 77 -6.33 -20.24 12.86
N SER A 78 -6.09 -21.17 11.93
CA SER A 78 -5.83 -22.58 12.24
C SER A 78 -4.43 -22.84 12.82
N GLY A 79 -3.44 -22.00 12.49
CA GLY A 79 -2.03 -22.22 12.84
C GLY A 79 -1.47 -23.56 12.35
N THR A 80 -2.01 -24.08 11.24
CA THR A 80 -1.65 -25.40 10.68
C THR A 80 -0.55 -25.34 9.63
N GLU A 81 0.07 -24.18 9.39
CA GLU A 81 1.01 -23.91 8.29
C GLU A 81 2.13 -24.96 8.27
N LYS A 82 2.69 -25.26 9.45
CA LYS A 82 3.76 -26.26 9.59
C LYS A 82 3.30 -27.68 9.22
N LYS A 83 2.08 -28.06 9.58
CA LYS A 83 1.51 -29.38 9.28
C LYS A 83 1.20 -29.51 7.78
N GLU A 84 0.73 -28.44 7.16
CA GLU A 84 0.42 -28.42 5.73
C GLU A 84 1.66 -28.44 4.85
N LEU A 85 2.74 -27.79 5.30
CA LEU A 85 4.06 -27.90 4.69
C LEU A 85 4.61 -29.33 4.80
N GLU A 86 4.47 -29.98 5.96
CA GLU A 86 4.85 -31.39 6.18
C GLU A 86 4.00 -32.37 5.35
N GLU A 87 2.75 -32.02 5.06
CA GLU A 87 1.83 -32.78 4.18
C GLU A 87 2.05 -32.51 2.68
N GLY A 88 2.96 -31.59 2.32
CA GLY A 88 3.27 -31.26 0.93
C GLY A 88 2.17 -30.49 0.21
N LYS A 89 1.29 -29.80 0.94
CA LYS A 89 0.30 -28.88 0.37
C LYS A 89 1.00 -27.57 0.01
N THR A 90 1.61 -27.52 -1.17
CA THR A 90 2.47 -26.38 -1.59
C THR A 90 1.93 -25.67 -2.83
N SER A 91 0.61 -25.68 -3.05
CA SER A 91 0.01 -25.13 -4.28
C SER A 91 -1.32 -24.47 -3.98
N TRP A 92 -1.36 -23.64 -2.94
CA TRP A 92 -2.53 -22.84 -2.62
C TRP A 92 -2.32 -21.42 -3.12
N GLY A 93 -3.41 -20.78 -3.50
CA GLY A 93 -3.36 -19.41 -3.93
C GLY A 93 -4.69 -18.71 -3.77
N ILE A 94 -4.65 -17.41 -3.97
CA ILE A 94 -5.83 -16.56 -3.94
C ILE A 94 -5.85 -15.67 -5.17
N VAL A 95 -7.04 -15.39 -5.67
CA VAL A 95 -7.22 -14.42 -6.76
C VAL A 95 -7.15 -13.02 -6.17
N LEU A 96 -6.16 -12.23 -6.60
CA LEU A 96 -5.97 -10.85 -6.16
C LEU A 96 -6.74 -9.86 -7.04
N ALA A 97 -6.75 -10.10 -8.35
CA ALA A 97 -7.47 -9.28 -9.32
C ALA A 97 -7.75 -10.04 -10.60
N GLU A 98 -8.89 -9.74 -11.24
CA GLU A 98 -9.26 -10.28 -12.55
C GLU A 98 -9.63 -9.16 -13.52
N PHE A 99 -9.05 -9.23 -14.71
CA PHE A 99 -9.33 -8.35 -15.84
C PHE A 99 -9.76 -9.20 -17.05
N PRO A 100 -11.04 -9.65 -17.11
CA PRO A 100 -11.47 -10.63 -18.09
C PRO A 100 -11.40 -10.15 -19.55
N ARG A 101 -11.58 -8.85 -19.80
CA ARG A 101 -11.50 -8.28 -21.16
C ARG A 101 -10.07 -8.33 -21.70
N GLU A 102 -9.11 -8.15 -20.81
CA GLU A 102 -7.68 -8.14 -21.07
C GLU A 102 -7.07 -9.55 -21.00
N GLN A 103 -7.86 -10.54 -20.54
CA GLN A 103 -7.45 -11.93 -20.27
C GLN A 103 -6.27 -11.99 -19.29
N VAL A 104 -6.38 -11.21 -18.20
CA VAL A 104 -5.36 -11.15 -17.15
C VAL A 104 -5.97 -11.55 -15.81
N THR A 105 -5.30 -12.45 -15.10
CA THR A 105 -5.61 -12.80 -13.72
C THR A 105 -4.34 -12.74 -12.88
N MET A 106 -4.44 -12.08 -11.71
CA MET A 106 -3.36 -11.96 -10.73
C MET A 106 -3.66 -12.88 -9.55
N TYR A 107 -2.67 -13.68 -9.16
CA TYR A 107 -2.76 -14.64 -8.07
C TYR A 107 -1.71 -14.35 -7.01
N GLY A 108 -2.09 -14.48 -5.75
CA GLY A 108 -1.17 -14.53 -4.61
C GLY A 108 -0.88 -15.98 -4.25
N TYR A 109 0.39 -16.32 -4.05
CA TYR A 109 0.81 -17.66 -3.64
C TYR A 109 0.81 -17.78 -2.12
N LEU A 110 0.12 -18.80 -1.60
CA LEU A 110 0.05 -19.08 -0.17
C LEU A 110 1.11 -20.11 0.18
N ASP A 111 2.26 -19.61 0.64
CA ASP A 111 3.33 -20.45 1.18
C ASP A 111 3.30 -20.43 2.72
N PRO A 112 3.30 -21.60 3.39
CA PRO A 112 3.32 -21.69 4.85
C PRO A 112 4.50 -21.00 5.54
N GLU A 113 5.66 -20.92 4.88
CA GLU A 113 6.85 -20.25 5.43
C GLU A 113 6.90 -18.76 5.02
N ARG A 114 6.36 -18.52 3.82
CA ARG A 114 6.15 -17.29 3.05
C ARG A 114 4.75 -16.67 3.00
N PRO A 115 3.98 -16.51 4.09
CA PRO A 115 2.59 -16.09 3.94
C PRO A 115 2.53 -14.73 3.24
N PHE A 116 1.58 -14.62 2.31
CA PHE A 116 1.27 -13.40 1.56
C PHE A 116 2.39 -12.84 0.68
N GLN A 117 3.37 -13.68 0.34
CA GLN A 117 4.47 -13.32 -0.54
C GLN A 117 4.45 -14.17 -1.82
N GLY A 118 4.69 -13.51 -2.95
CA GLY A 118 4.78 -14.11 -4.27
C GLY A 118 3.51 -13.88 -5.09
N VAL A 119 3.64 -13.14 -6.19
CA VAL A 119 2.54 -12.84 -7.12
C VAL A 119 2.79 -13.49 -8.48
N MET A 120 1.79 -14.18 -9.00
CA MET A 120 1.77 -14.72 -10.36
C MET A 120 0.75 -13.95 -11.19
N ILE A 121 1.13 -13.52 -12.38
CA ILE A 121 0.22 -12.86 -13.32
C ILE A 121 0.10 -13.72 -14.56
N GLN A 122 -1.09 -14.30 -14.75
CA GLN A 122 -1.44 -15.02 -15.97
C GLN A 122 -2.02 -14.03 -16.99
N CYS A 123 -1.49 -14.08 -18.20
CA CYS A 123 -1.92 -13.25 -19.32
C CYS A 123 -2.03 -14.12 -20.59
N GLY A 124 -3.24 -14.58 -20.89
CA GLY A 124 -3.44 -15.66 -21.86
C GLY A 124 -2.64 -16.91 -21.48
N ASP A 125 -1.76 -17.36 -22.38
CA ASP A 125 -0.91 -18.54 -22.17
C ASP A 125 0.42 -18.22 -21.43
N SER A 126 0.70 -16.95 -21.15
CA SER A 126 1.94 -16.52 -20.48
C SER A 126 1.72 -16.31 -18.99
N VAL A 127 2.71 -16.69 -18.19
CA VAL A 127 2.72 -16.44 -16.73
C VAL A 127 3.99 -15.69 -16.36
N SER A 128 3.84 -14.59 -15.63
CA SER A 128 4.93 -13.81 -15.06
C SER A 128 4.94 -13.96 -13.54
N TYR A 129 6.13 -14.03 -12.95
CA TYR A 129 6.34 -14.43 -11.57
C TYR A 129 7.12 -13.34 -10.82
N PHE A 130 6.62 -12.93 -9.66
CA PHE A 130 7.20 -11.90 -8.81
C PHE A 130 7.32 -12.41 -7.36
N PRO A 131 8.38 -13.19 -7.03
CA PRO A 131 8.54 -13.81 -5.72
C PRO A 131 8.79 -12.82 -4.57
N GLU A 132 9.29 -11.62 -4.87
CA GLU A 132 9.59 -10.57 -3.90
C GLU A 132 8.35 -9.77 -3.44
N LEU A 133 7.26 -9.85 -4.20
CA LEU A 133 6.05 -9.06 -3.99
C LEU A 133 5.26 -9.59 -2.78
N VAL A 134 5.14 -8.75 -1.75
CA VAL A 134 4.25 -9.00 -0.61
C VAL A 134 2.89 -8.39 -0.94
N TYR A 135 1.89 -9.24 -1.16
CA TYR A 135 0.60 -8.81 -1.68
C TYR A 135 -0.45 -8.53 -0.62
N MET A 136 -0.19 -8.89 0.63
CA MET A 136 -1.07 -8.62 1.76
C MET A 136 -0.25 -8.50 3.05
N SER A 137 -0.64 -7.58 3.93
CA SER A 137 -0.06 -7.41 5.26
C SER A 137 -0.91 -8.11 6.33
N ASP A 138 -0.47 -8.02 7.59
CA ASP A 138 -1.22 -8.50 8.77
C ASP A 138 -2.63 -7.88 8.93
N SER A 139 -2.97 -6.83 8.17
CA SER A 139 -4.33 -6.28 8.15
C SER A 139 -5.28 -7.05 7.23
N HIS A 140 -4.78 -8.03 6.47
CA HIS A 140 -5.53 -8.91 5.57
C HIS A 140 -6.43 -8.15 4.58
N GLN A 141 -5.95 -7.00 4.10
CA GLN A 141 -6.65 -6.20 3.10
C GLN A 141 -6.22 -6.63 1.70
N MET A 142 -7.20 -6.97 0.86
CA MET A 142 -6.95 -7.25 -0.56
C MET A 142 -6.36 -6.03 -1.26
N PRO A 143 -5.46 -6.22 -2.23
CA PRO A 143 -4.94 -5.12 -3.01
C PRO A 143 -6.02 -4.51 -3.91
N ASP A 144 -5.94 -3.21 -4.12
CA ASP A 144 -6.73 -2.55 -5.14
C ASP A 144 -5.98 -2.58 -6.48
N ALA A 145 -6.65 -2.96 -7.56
CA ALA A 145 -6.04 -3.11 -8.88
C ALA A 145 -6.90 -2.49 -9.99
N VAL A 146 -6.27 -1.82 -10.94
CA VAL A 146 -6.93 -1.21 -12.10
C VAL A 146 -6.17 -1.47 -13.40
N SER A 147 -6.89 -1.57 -14.51
CA SER A 147 -6.32 -1.55 -15.85
C SER A 147 -6.56 -0.18 -16.49
N ASP A 148 -5.62 0.26 -17.32
CA ASP A 148 -5.79 1.45 -18.17
C ASP A 148 -6.78 1.23 -19.33
N GLY A 149 -7.36 0.03 -19.46
CA GLY A 149 -8.29 -0.36 -20.51
C GLY A 149 -7.64 -0.59 -21.87
N SER A 150 -6.32 -0.37 -22.01
CA SER A 150 -5.56 -0.71 -23.22
C SER A 150 -5.11 -2.18 -23.21
N GLY A 151 -5.20 -2.83 -22.05
CA GLY A 151 -4.67 -4.18 -21.81
C GLY A 151 -3.14 -4.23 -21.75
N SER A 152 -2.48 -3.06 -21.73
CA SER A 152 -1.02 -2.95 -21.73
C SER A 152 -0.44 -2.52 -20.39
N MET A 153 -1.24 -1.92 -19.51
CA MET A 153 -0.81 -1.44 -18.21
C MET A 153 -1.84 -1.79 -17.12
N PHE A 154 -1.32 -2.26 -15.99
CA PHE A 154 -2.09 -2.56 -14.79
C PHE A 154 -1.41 -1.88 -13.61
N THR A 155 -2.16 -1.20 -12.77
CA THR A 155 -1.66 -0.53 -11.58
C THR A 155 -2.29 -1.18 -10.36
N VAL A 156 -1.47 -1.52 -9.36
CA VAL A 156 -1.90 -2.26 -8.18
C VAL A 156 -1.32 -1.62 -6.93
N SER A 157 -2.18 -1.35 -5.95
CA SER A 157 -1.79 -0.89 -4.61
C SER A 157 -1.88 -2.06 -3.64
N PHE A 158 -0.74 -2.47 -3.07
CA PHE A 158 -0.69 -3.47 -2.01
C PHE A 158 -0.63 -2.78 -0.66
N HIS A 159 -1.63 -3.06 0.18
CA HIS A 159 -1.75 -2.41 1.48
C HIS A 159 -0.70 -2.94 2.46
N ALA A 160 0.14 -2.03 2.97
CA ALA A 160 1.24 -2.38 3.86
C ALA A 160 0.91 -2.20 5.36
N GLU A 161 -0.30 -1.72 5.68
CA GLU A 161 -0.70 -1.39 7.04
C GLU A 161 -0.60 -2.61 7.98
N THR A 162 0.00 -2.41 9.17
CA THR A 162 0.13 -3.48 10.17
C THR A 162 -0.37 -3.01 11.52
N GLY A 163 -1.53 -3.51 11.95
CA GLY A 163 -2.11 -3.22 13.27
C GLY A 163 -2.44 -1.73 13.49
N LYS A 164 -1.61 -1.03 14.28
CA LYS A 164 -1.73 0.43 14.54
C LYS A 164 -0.65 1.26 13.85
N ASP A 165 0.31 0.59 13.22
CA ASP A 165 1.40 1.27 12.55
C ASP A 165 0.95 1.57 11.11
N ARG A 166 0.64 2.85 10.87
CA ARG A 166 0.35 3.39 9.55
C ARG A 166 1.59 3.25 8.67
N LYS A 167 1.47 2.53 7.56
CA LYS A 167 2.52 2.33 6.57
C LYS A 167 1.99 2.72 5.20
N ARG A 168 2.91 3.19 4.37
CA ARG A 168 2.65 3.52 2.97
C ARG A 168 2.39 2.25 2.16
N ASP A 169 1.38 2.30 1.30
CA ASP A 169 1.09 1.25 0.34
C ASP A 169 2.25 1.03 -0.63
N SER A 170 2.44 -0.23 -1.05
CA SER A 170 3.37 -0.55 -2.13
C SER A 170 2.62 -0.46 -3.46
N LEU A 171 2.88 0.60 -4.23
CA LEU A 171 2.28 0.81 -5.54
C LEU A 171 3.16 0.22 -6.63
N TRP A 172 2.55 -0.63 -7.47
CA TRP A 172 3.21 -1.32 -8.56
C TRP A 172 2.51 -1.03 -9.89
N VAL A 173 3.32 -0.94 -10.96
CA VAL A 173 2.84 -0.84 -12.34
C VAL A 173 3.37 -2.02 -13.13
N PHE A 174 2.45 -2.84 -13.62
CA PHE A 174 2.76 -3.96 -14.49
C PHE A 174 2.55 -3.57 -15.95
N LEU A 175 3.59 -3.76 -16.76
CA LEU A 175 3.59 -3.44 -18.18
C LEU A 175 3.65 -4.72 -19.00
N ARG A 176 2.64 -4.92 -19.84
CA ARG A 176 2.55 -6.07 -20.73
C ARG A 176 3.40 -5.85 -21.97
N SER A 177 4.22 -6.85 -22.31
CA SER A 177 4.94 -6.93 -23.58
C SER A 177 4.05 -7.49 -24.69
N GLU A 178 4.49 -7.36 -25.94
CA GLU A 178 3.80 -7.98 -27.08
C GLU A 178 3.72 -9.52 -26.97
N SER A 179 4.68 -10.15 -26.28
CA SER A 179 4.67 -11.60 -26.04
C SER A 179 3.78 -12.03 -24.87
N GLY A 180 3.14 -11.09 -24.17
CA GLY A 180 2.28 -11.38 -23.01
C GLY A 180 3.01 -11.52 -21.68
N THR A 181 4.33 -11.29 -21.64
CA THR A 181 5.08 -11.24 -20.38
C THR A 181 4.86 -9.89 -19.70
N MET A 182 4.85 -9.88 -18.37
CA MET A 182 4.77 -8.65 -17.57
C MET A 182 6.16 -8.27 -17.07
N THR A 183 6.49 -6.99 -17.16
CA THR A 183 7.51 -6.36 -16.32
C THR A 183 6.82 -5.53 -15.25
N ALA A 184 7.51 -5.25 -14.15
CA ALA A 184 6.93 -4.49 -13.06
C ALA A 184 7.88 -3.39 -12.59
N ASP A 185 7.32 -2.21 -12.34
CA ASP A 185 7.98 -1.12 -11.63
C ASP A 185 7.30 -0.93 -10.27
N CYS A 186 8.10 -0.75 -9.23
CA CYS A 186 7.66 -0.45 -7.87
C CYS A 186 8.02 1.00 -7.54
N PHE A 187 7.12 1.73 -6.89
CA PHE A 187 7.43 3.04 -6.35
C PHE A 187 7.83 2.92 -4.88
N GLU A 188 9.05 3.34 -4.57
CA GLU A 188 9.63 3.28 -3.24
C GLU A 188 9.29 4.54 -2.43
N GLU A 189 9.57 4.53 -1.13
CA GLU A 189 9.30 5.64 -0.22
C GLU A 189 9.86 6.98 -0.74
N GLU A 190 11.05 6.95 -1.32
CA GLU A 190 11.74 8.10 -1.88
C GLU A 190 10.94 8.76 -3.02
N ASP A 191 10.20 7.99 -3.83
CA ASP A 191 9.41 8.52 -4.94
C ASP A 191 8.27 9.41 -4.43
N TYR A 192 7.59 8.98 -3.36
CA TYR A 192 6.54 9.76 -2.71
C TYR A 192 7.12 10.97 -1.98
N LEU A 193 8.17 10.76 -1.18
CA LEU A 193 8.79 11.82 -0.39
C LEU A 193 9.35 12.93 -1.27
N SER A 194 9.95 12.59 -2.42
CA SER A 194 10.50 13.57 -3.36
C SER A 194 9.45 14.57 -3.86
N GLN A 195 8.18 14.17 -3.90
CA GLN A 195 7.07 14.98 -4.38
C GLN A 195 6.25 15.60 -3.23
N MET A 196 6.21 14.97 -2.05
CA MET A 196 5.37 15.38 -0.91
C MET A 196 6.12 16.19 0.16
N ALA A 197 7.45 16.08 0.27
CA ALA A 197 8.20 16.57 1.44
C ALA A 197 8.08 18.06 1.76
N ASN A 198 7.78 18.88 0.75
CA ASN A 198 7.67 20.33 0.89
C ASN A 198 6.23 20.84 0.71
N ARG A 199 5.25 19.94 0.69
CA ARG A 199 3.84 20.31 0.50
C ARG A 199 3.16 20.73 1.79
N PHE A 200 3.74 20.37 2.94
CA PHE A 200 3.18 20.66 4.25
C PHE A 200 4.24 21.23 5.19
N SER A 201 3.79 22.07 6.13
CA SER A 201 4.62 22.56 7.22
C SER A 201 3.79 22.74 8.48
N LEU A 202 4.43 22.58 9.64
CA LEU A 202 3.78 22.77 10.94
C LEU A 202 4.22 24.09 11.56
N SER A 203 3.27 25.00 11.78
CA SER A 203 3.49 26.25 12.50
C SER A 203 3.02 26.12 13.95
N PHE A 204 3.94 26.22 14.90
CA PHE A 204 3.64 26.13 16.33
C PHE A 204 4.63 26.96 17.17
N GLN A 205 4.26 27.20 18.43
CA GLN A 205 5.16 27.81 19.41
C GLN A 205 5.60 26.76 20.42
N LYS A 206 6.87 26.78 20.80
CA LYS A 206 7.42 25.81 21.75
C LYS A 206 6.69 25.92 23.10
N GLY A 207 6.14 24.80 23.55
CA GLY A 207 5.39 24.71 24.82
C GLY A 207 3.89 24.95 24.70
N GLU A 208 3.39 25.35 23.53
CA GLU A 208 1.94 25.38 23.27
C GLU A 208 1.43 23.98 22.95
N PRO A 209 0.20 23.63 23.38
CA PRO A 209 -0.38 22.31 23.14
C PRO A 209 -0.90 22.14 21.71
N GLU A 210 -0.89 23.18 20.88
CA GLU A 210 -1.47 23.16 19.54
C GLU A 210 -0.53 23.72 18.47
N GLY A 211 -0.53 23.07 17.31
CA GLY A 211 0.08 23.54 16.08
C GLY A 211 -0.96 23.83 14.99
N THR A 212 -0.55 24.52 13.94
CA THR A 212 -1.36 24.69 12.72
C THR A 212 -0.62 24.06 11.55
N LEU A 213 -1.24 23.08 10.91
CA LEU A 213 -0.70 22.46 9.71
C LEU A 213 -1.05 23.34 8.51
N LEU A 214 -0.04 23.67 7.71
CA LEU A 214 -0.15 24.56 6.56
C LEU A 214 0.22 23.79 5.29
N ARG A 215 -0.52 24.03 4.22
CA ARG A 215 -0.17 23.63 2.85
C ARG A 215 0.95 24.53 2.31
N GLN A 216 1.55 24.13 1.20
CA GLN A 216 2.62 24.88 0.51
C GLN A 216 2.20 26.29 0.10
N ASP A 217 0.92 26.48 -0.21
CA ASP A 217 0.32 27.78 -0.53
C ASP A 217 0.07 28.67 0.71
N GLY A 218 0.39 28.18 1.90
CA GLY A 218 0.22 28.85 3.19
C GLY A 218 -1.20 28.75 3.77
N GLN A 219 -2.13 28.06 3.10
CA GLN A 219 -3.47 27.84 3.65
C GLN A 219 -3.42 26.81 4.78
N ALA A 220 -4.23 27.04 5.82
CA ALA A 220 -4.35 26.09 6.92
C ALA A 220 -5.12 24.84 6.47
N LEU A 221 -4.53 23.67 6.70
CA LEU A 221 -5.20 22.39 6.57
C LEU A 221 -6.07 22.10 7.79
N GLY A 222 -5.53 22.39 8.99
CA GLY A 222 -6.17 22.10 10.25
C GLY A 222 -5.29 22.40 11.45
N LYS A 223 -5.84 22.13 12.63
CA LYS A 223 -5.12 22.21 13.91
C LYS A 223 -4.57 20.84 14.26
N ALA A 224 -3.41 20.83 14.91
CA ALA A 224 -2.77 19.63 15.37
C ALA A 224 -2.58 19.66 16.89
N ASP A 225 -2.93 18.58 17.58
CA ASP A 225 -2.62 18.40 18.99
C ASP A 225 -1.14 18.03 19.16
N LEU A 226 -0.45 18.81 19.98
CA LEU A 226 0.95 18.62 20.37
C LEU A 226 1.09 18.19 21.83
N SER A 227 -0.01 18.13 22.59
CA SER A 227 0.00 17.78 24.02
C SER A 227 0.55 16.39 24.30
N TRP A 228 0.40 15.46 23.34
CA TRP A 228 0.93 14.10 23.41
C TRP A 228 2.48 14.06 23.47
N ALA A 229 3.15 15.05 22.87
CA ALA A 229 4.61 15.14 22.85
C ALA A 229 5.19 15.51 24.22
N LYS A 230 4.41 16.17 25.09
CA LYS A 230 4.83 16.66 26.41
C LYS A 230 6.10 17.53 26.29
N ASP A 231 7.22 17.03 26.81
CA ASP A 231 8.53 17.70 26.79
C ASP A 231 9.42 17.29 25.59
N ALA A 232 8.97 16.35 24.76
CA ALA A 232 9.73 15.90 23.59
C ALA A 232 9.74 16.98 22.51
N GLU A 233 10.88 17.16 21.85
CA GLU A 233 11.01 18.09 20.75
C GLU A 233 10.27 17.55 19.52
N ILE A 234 9.43 18.38 18.90
CA ILE A 234 8.81 18.06 17.60
C ILE A 234 9.90 18.07 16.53
N THR A 235 10.11 16.93 15.88
CA THR A 235 11.20 16.71 14.93
C THR A 235 10.76 16.82 13.48
N GLY A 236 9.46 16.78 13.21
CA GLY A 236 8.92 17.03 11.87
C GLY A 236 7.55 16.40 11.65
N LEU A 237 7.21 16.25 10.37
CA LEU A 237 5.99 15.59 9.92
C LEU A 237 6.32 14.17 9.43
N ASN A 238 5.34 13.29 9.50
CA ASN A 238 5.36 11.96 8.91
C ASN A 238 4.15 11.81 8.00
N ILE A 239 4.27 11.10 6.89
CA ILE A 239 3.14 10.87 5.99
C ILE A 239 2.89 9.38 5.88
N SER A 240 1.61 9.00 5.86
CA SER A 240 1.17 7.67 5.50
C SER A 240 0.33 7.78 4.24
N ASP A 241 0.79 7.15 3.17
CA ASP A 241 0.24 7.28 1.83
C ASP A 241 -0.48 5.99 1.44
N ARG A 242 -1.77 6.11 1.09
CA ARG A 242 -2.61 5.03 0.56
C ARG A 242 -2.98 5.37 -0.87
N VAL A 243 -2.92 4.39 -1.78
CA VAL A 243 -3.35 4.60 -3.17
C VAL A 243 -4.66 3.90 -3.39
N CYS A 244 -5.68 4.68 -3.75
CA CYS A 244 -7.05 4.21 -3.93
C CYS A 244 -7.46 4.40 -5.39
N PHE A 245 -8.26 3.47 -5.92
CA PHE A 245 -8.79 3.52 -7.29
C PHE A 245 -10.31 3.61 -7.25
N LYS A 246 -10.88 4.68 -7.81
CA LYS A 246 -12.34 4.81 -7.97
C LYS A 246 -12.71 4.54 -9.43
N PRO A 247 -13.72 3.70 -9.72
CA PRO A 247 -14.16 3.43 -11.09
C PRO A 247 -14.48 4.72 -11.85
N GLY A 248 -13.90 4.87 -13.04
CA GLY A 248 -14.11 6.05 -13.90
C GLY A 248 -13.36 7.31 -13.48
N ASN A 249 -12.56 7.27 -12.41
CA ASN A 249 -11.72 8.37 -11.95
C ASN A 249 -10.23 8.00 -12.05
N PRO A 250 -9.33 9.00 -12.16
CA PRO A 250 -7.90 8.74 -12.00
C PRO A 250 -7.60 8.17 -10.62
N ALA A 251 -6.53 7.37 -10.51
CA ALA A 251 -6.01 6.89 -9.24
C ALA A 251 -5.78 8.08 -8.30
N ARG A 252 -6.03 7.90 -7.00
CA ARG A 252 -5.86 8.95 -6.00
C ARG A 252 -4.93 8.50 -4.89
N LEU A 253 -4.07 9.40 -4.47
CA LEU A 253 -3.32 9.30 -3.24
C LEU A 253 -4.18 9.85 -2.13
N GLU A 254 -4.29 9.12 -1.04
CA GLU A 254 -4.82 9.59 0.24
C GLU A 254 -3.66 9.59 1.23
N THR A 255 -3.38 10.75 1.81
CA THR A 255 -2.25 10.93 2.71
C THR A 255 -2.75 11.38 4.07
N GLU A 256 -2.52 10.55 5.10
CA GLU A 256 -2.64 10.95 6.49
C GLU A 256 -1.34 11.61 6.95
N ILE A 257 -1.45 12.76 7.60
CA ILE A 257 -0.29 13.54 8.06
C ILE A 257 -0.15 13.38 9.58
N GLY A 258 0.92 12.72 9.97
CA GLY A 258 1.32 12.56 11.36
C GLY A 258 2.41 13.55 11.78
N ILE A 259 2.63 13.65 13.09
CA ILE A 259 3.64 14.50 13.70
C ILE A 259 4.65 13.64 14.44
N SER A 260 5.93 13.90 14.20
CA SER A 260 7.06 13.21 14.80
C SER A 260 7.64 14.01 15.97
N ALA A 261 7.99 13.31 17.05
CA ALA A 261 8.68 13.89 18.19
C ALA A 261 9.81 12.97 18.65
N GLU A 262 10.85 13.56 19.24
CA GLU A 262 12.06 12.84 19.64
C GLU A 262 11.74 11.64 20.56
N GLY A 263 12.25 10.46 20.19
CA GLY A 263 12.07 9.23 20.96
C GLY A 263 10.65 8.67 20.98
N ARG A 264 9.76 9.14 20.10
CA ARG A 264 8.36 8.72 20.04
C ARG A 264 7.97 8.23 18.65
N LYS A 265 6.97 7.36 18.61
CA LYS A 265 6.28 7.01 17.36
C LYS A 265 5.51 8.23 16.83
N PRO A 266 5.37 8.39 15.50
CA PRO A 266 4.52 9.43 14.93
C PRO A 266 3.08 9.34 15.44
N TYR A 267 2.46 10.50 15.62
CA TYR A 267 1.07 10.63 16.07
C TYR A 267 0.17 11.11 14.93
N TYR A 268 -0.98 10.46 14.73
CA TYR A 268 -1.92 10.69 13.62
C TYR A 268 -3.34 11.09 14.10
N GLY A 269 -3.50 11.66 15.30
CA GLY A 269 -4.81 11.73 15.96
C GLY A 269 -5.78 12.83 15.51
N ASP A 270 -5.41 13.67 14.55
CA ASP A 270 -6.16 14.90 14.21
C ASP A 270 -6.96 14.80 12.89
N GLU A 271 -7.11 13.60 12.31
CA GLU A 271 -7.78 13.38 11.01
C GLU A 271 -7.27 14.31 9.90
N LEU A 272 -6.01 14.72 9.99
CA LEU A 272 -5.35 15.59 9.01
C LEU A 272 -5.00 14.77 7.79
N ALA A 273 -5.99 14.61 6.92
CA ALA A 273 -5.87 13.88 5.67
C ALA A 273 -6.01 14.80 4.46
N VAL A 274 -5.27 14.45 3.42
CA VAL A 274 -5.35 15.09 2.10
C VAL A 274 -5.52 14.03 1.03
N THR A 275 -5.95 14.47 -0.13
CA THR A 275 -5.98 13.64 -1.32
C THR A 275 -5.37 14.37 -2.51
N ALA A 276 -4.77 13.64 -3.43
CA ALA A 276 -4.25 14.16 -4.69
C ALA A 276 -4.48 13.14 -5.82
N PRO A 277 -4.76 13.58 -7.06
CA PRO A 277 -4.76 12.67 -8.19
C PRO A 277 -3.33 12.18 -8.48
N ILE A 278 -3.24 10.94 -8.93
CA ILE A 278 -2.01 10.30 -9.38
C ILE A 278 -2.07 10.14 -10.90
N GLU A 279 -0.97 10.50 -11.56
CA GLU A 279 -0.73 10.18 -12.96
C GLU A 279 0.43 9.20 -13.09
N ILE A 280 0.20 8.10 -13.82
CA ILE A 280 1.24 7.14 -14.19
C ILE A 280 1.65 7.43 -15.63
N VAL A 281 2.92 7.78 -15.83
CA VAL A 281 3.48 8.08 -17.15
C VAL A 281 4.41 6.95 -17.57
N VAL A 282 4.06 6.25 -18.65
CA VAL A 282 4.94 5.21 -19.20
C VAL A 282 5.96 5.84 -20.14
N ARG A 283 7.24 5.58 -19.87
CA ARG A 283 8.37 5.97 -20.71
C ARG A 283 8.93 4.77 -21.45
N THR A 284 9.44 5.03 -22.64
CA THR A 284 10.24 4.08 -23.40
C THR A 284 11.65 4.61 -23.47
N TYR A 285 12.61 3.83 -22.97
CA TYR A 285 14.01 4.18 -22.94
C TYR A 285 14.68 3.86 -24.29
N GLU A 286 15.88 4.38 -24.51
CA GLU A 286 16.61 4.23 -25.78
C GLU A 286 16.90 2.76 -26.14
N ASP A 287 16.99 1.87 -25.14
CA ASP A 287 17.17 0.43 -25.32
C ASP A 287 15.86 -0.32 -25.64
N GLY A 288 14.73 0.40 -25.75
CA GLY A 288 13.41 -0.15 -26.01
C GLY A 288 12.71 -0.72 -24.77
N SER A 289 13.34 -0.70 -23.60
CA SER A 289 12.65 -1.03 -22.35
C SER A 289 11.59 0.02 -22.02
N ARG A 290 10.55 -0.41 -21.32
CA ARG A 290 9.49 0.47 -20.83
C ARG A 290 9.62 0.57 -19.32
N GLY A 291 9.37 1.76 -18.78
CA GLY A 291 9.23 1.96 -17.34
C GLY A 291 8.12 2.95 -17.03
N ALA A 292 7.68 2.98 -15.79
CA ALA A 292 6.65 3.89 -15.31
C ALA A 292 7.26 4.99 -14.42
N GLU A 293 6.72 6.19 -14.54
CA GLU A 293 6.92 7.28 -13.59
C GLU A 293 5.60 7.60 -12.90
N PHE A 294 5.68 8.02 -11.65
CA PHE A 294 4.54 8.36 -10.81
C PHE A 294 4.57 9.86 -10.50
N LEU A 295 3.45 10.54 -10.73
CA LEU A 295 3.30 11.97 -10.49
C LEU A 295 2.11 12.25 -9.57
N ILE A 296 2.35 12.97 -8.48
CA ILE A 296 1.30 13.43 -7.56
C ILE A 296 0.85 14.83 -7.99
N GLY A 297 -0.41 14.96 -8.38
CA GLY A 297 -1.05 16.24 -8.70
C GLY A 297 -1.31 17.11 -7.47
N GLU A 298 -2.11 18.18 -7.60
CA GLU A 298 -2.37 19.10 -6.49
C GLU A 298 -3.04 18.42 -5.29
N VAL A 299 -2.62 18.79 -4.07
CA VAL A 299 -3.16 18.24 -2.82
C VAL A 299 -4.37 19.04 -2.36
N GLU A 300 -5.45 18.35 -2.00
CA GLU A 300 -6.70 18.92 -1.53
C GLU A 300 -7.04 18.33 -0.15
N PRO A 301 -7.67 19.07 0.77
CA PRO A 301 -8.15 18.50 2.03
C PRO A 301 -9.12 17.35 1.76
N LEU A 302 -8.97 16.24 2.47
CA LEU A 302 -9.95 15.17 2.45
C LEU A 302 -11.16 15.64 3.29
N THR A 303 -12.35 15.68 2.69
CA THR A 303 -13.57 16.17 3.37
C THR A 303 -14.49 15.01 3.74
N GLU A 304 -15.31 15.14 4.80
CA GLU A 304 -16.29 14.12 5.15
C GLU A 304 -17.26 13.79 4.00
N GLU A 305 -17.53 14.76 3.10
CA GLU A 305 -18.35 14.57 1.90
C GLU A 305 -17.70 13.59 0.90
N SER A 306 -16.36 13.65 0.75
CA SER A 306 -15.59 12.68 -0.04
C SER A 306 -15.48 11.28 0.58
N LEU A 307 -15.63 11.17 1.91
CA LEU A 307 -15.69 9.91 2.66
C LEU A 307 -17.11 9.31 2.70
N ALA A 308 -18.15 10.15 2.61
CA ALA A 308 -19.55 9.71 2.59
C ALA A 308 -19.95 9.07 1.25
N GLU A 309 -19.40 9.55 0.13
CA GLU A 309 -19.57 8.91 -1.18
C GLU A 309 -19.01 7.45 -1.19
N GLU A 310 -17.96 7.15 -0.43
CA GLU A 310 -17.42 5.78 -0.30
C GLU A 310 -18.38 4.80 0.39
N ARG A 311 -19.18 5.27 1.35
CA ARG A 311 -20.15 4.43 2.08
C ARG A 311 -21.43 4.19 1.29
N GLU A 312 -21.80 5.10 0.39
CA GLU A 312 -23.01 4.95 -0.42
C GLU A 312 -22.77 4.11 -1.68
N GLU A 313 -21.55 4.12 -2.23
CA GLU A 313 -21.22 3.37 -3.46
C GLU A 313 -20.94 1.88 -3.19
N THR A 314 -20.37 1.54 -2.03
CA THR A 314 -20.21 0.14 -1.56
C THR A 314 -21.53 -0.53 -1.17
N GLY A 315 -22.60 0.25 -0.93
CA GLY A 315 -23.94 -0.25 -0.59
C GLY A 315 -24.85 -0.55 -1.79
N LYS A 316 -24.42 -0.27 -3.03
CA LYS A 316 -25.22 -0.50 -4.24
C LYS A 316 -24.63 -1.60 -5.12
N ILE A 317 -24.57 -2.82 -4.57
CA ILE A 317 -24.48 -4.02 -5.41
C ILE A 317 -25.80 -4.13 -6.18
N LYS A 318 -25.75 -3.87 -7.49
CA LYS A 318 -26.82 -4.17 -8.43
C LYS A 318 -26.86 -5.68 -8.65
N ASP A 319 -27.84 -6.35 -8.05
CA ASP A 319 -28.24 -7.67 -8.51
C ASP A 319 -28.92 -7.54 -9.89
N GLU A 320 -28.64 -8.48 -10.81
CA GLU A 320 -29.10 -8.51 -12.21
C GLU A 320 -30.63 -8.64 -12.41
N ALA A 321 -31.45 -8.27 -11.43
CA ALA A 321 -32.91 -8.38 -11.49
C ALA A 321 -33.63 -7.10 -11.06
N GLY A 322 -33.16 -5.91 -11.47
CA GLY A 322 -34.01 -4.74 -11.73
C GLY A 322 -35.11 -4.37 -10.72
N GLU A 323 -34.92 -4.54 -9.42
CA GLU A 323 -35.81 -4.01 -8.37
C GLU A 323 -35.00 -3.27 -7.31
N ILE A 324 -35.29 -1.98 -7.15
CA ILE A 324 -34.78 -1.14 -6.06
C ILE A 324 -35.70 -1.39 -4.86
N LYS A 325 -35.18 -2.00 -3.79
CA LYS A 325 -35.84 -1.94 -2.48
C LYS A 325 -35.24 -0.80 -1.68
N GLU A 326 -36.05 0.22 -1.46
CA GLU A 326 -35.79 1.32 -0.55
C GLU A 326 -35.89 0.77 0.88
N GLU A 327 -34.77 0.62 1.59
CA GLU A 327 -34.80 0.37 3.03
C GLU A 327 -35.26 1.64 3.73
N ALA A 328 -36.51 1.64 4.17
CA ALA A 328 -37.07 2.72 4.96
C ALA A 328 -36.36 2.80 6.32
N GLU A 329 -35.60 3.88 6.52
CA GLU A 329 -35.22 4.39 7.83
C GLU A 329 -36.46 4.48 8.73
N LYS A 330 -36.48 3.71 9.83
CA LYS A 330 -37.33 4.01 10.98
C LYS A 330 -36.51 4.67 12.07
N GLY A 331 -36.21 5.94 11.87
CA GLY A 331 -36.01 6.88 12.96
C GLY A 331 -37.36 7.28 13.56
N ALA A 332 -37.65 6.87 14.79
CA ALA A 332 -38.73 7.45 15.59
C ALA A 332 -38.19 7.80 16.97
N GLY A 333 -37.61 8.99 17.07
CA GLY A 333 -37.43 9.70 18.34
C GLY A 333 -38.28 10.97 18.33
N LYS A 334 -39.18 11.11 19.32
CA LYS A 334 -39.53 12.34 20.05
C LYS A 334 -40.58 12.00 21.12
N THR A 335 -40.22 12.03 22.41
CA THR A 335 -40.34 13.14 23.39
C THR A 335 -41.77 13.33 23.93
N GLU A 336 -41.99 13.10 25.23
CA GLU A 336 -42.41 14.13 26.21
C GLU A 336 -42.64 13.56 27.62
N GLU A 337 -42.25 14.36 28.62
CA GLU A 337 -42.41 14.18 30.07
C GLU A 337 -43.87 14.28 30.55
N GLN A 338 -44.12 13.69 31.73
CA GLN A 338 -45.05 14.03 32.83
C GLN A 338 -45.53 12.70 33.42
N GLY A 339 -45.41 12.34 34.70
CA GLY A 339 -45.46 13.11 35.93
C GLY A 339 -46.41 12.36 36.88
N HIS A 340 -46.02 12.24 38.15
CA HIS A 340 -46.81 11.90 39.34
C HIS A 340 -47.20 10.44 39.71
N SER A 341 -46.81 10.13 40.97
CA SER A 341 -47.50 9.36 42.04
C SER A 341 -47.87 7.90 41.74
N GLU A 342 -47.63 6.93 42.62
CA GLU A 342 -47.47 6.91 44.08
C GLU A 342 -46.69 5.65 44.47
#